data_AF-A0A846QM84-F1
#
_entry.id   AF-A0A846QM84-F1
#
_cell.length_a   1.000
_cell.length_b   1.000
_cell.length_c   1.000
_cell.angle_alpha   90.00
_cell.angle_beta   90.00
_cell.angle_gamma   90.00
#
_symmetry.space_group_name_H-M   'P 1'
#
loop_
_entity.id
_entity.type
_entity.pdbx_description
1 polymer ?
#
loop_
_entity_poly.entity_id
_entity_poly.type
_entity_poly.pdbx_seq_one_letter_code
_entity_poly.pdbx_strand_id
1 'polypeptide(L)'
;MKMIRNICLVLMLAAAAAMQGCAVMAVGAVAGGGTYAYVTGNLERSYNADVDSVYESTLRAARRLNLTVEDKEINLSSGSISGKDQDRSYWVRFKATNPHVTLVSVRVGLLGDEIASRRIHEAIASGL
;
A
#
# COMPACT_ATOMS: atom_id res chain seq x y z
N MET A 1 2.54 -51.16 -23.78
CA MET A 1 2.26 -50.89 -22.34
C MET A 1 3.16 -49.81 -21.72
N LYS A 2 4.48 -49.75 -22.01
CA LYS A 2 5.40 -48.74 -21.43
C LYS A 2 5.13 -47.29 -21.92
N MET A 3 4.74 -47.13 -23.19
CA MET A 3 4.51 -45.81 -23.81
C MET A 3 3.27 -45.10 -23.25
N ILE A 4 2.18 -45.83 -23.01
CA ILE A 4 0.94 -45.29 -22.41
C ILE A 4 1.20 -44.85 -20.96
N ARG A 5 2.00 -45.62 -20.20
CA ARG A 5 2.40 -45.28 -18.83
C ARG A 5 3.24 -43.98 -18.78
N ASN A 6 4.14 -43.78 -19.74
CA ASN A 6 4.94 -42.56 -19.82
C ASN A 6 4.10 -41.34 -20.24
N ILE A 7 3.11 -41.52 -21.13
CA ILE A 7 2.19 -40.45 -21.53
C ILE A 7 1.30 -40.03 -20.36
N CYS A 8 0.78 -41.00 -19.59
CA CYS A 8 0.01 -40.71 -18.38
C CYS A 8 0.83 -39.96 -17.32
N LEU A 9 2.11 -40.33 -17.14
CA LEU A 9 3.00 -39.64 -16.20
C LEU A 9 3.27 -38.18 -16.60
N VAL A 10 3.48 -37.92 -17.91
CA VAL A 10 3.69 -36.56 -18.42
C VAL A 10 2.42 -35.71 -18.27
N LEU A 11 1.24 -36.28 -18.54
CA LEU A 11 -0.04 -35.60 -18.33
C LEU A 11 -0.32 -35.29 -16.85
N MET A 12 0.07 -36.18 -15.95
CA MET A 12 -0.09 -35.99 -14.50
C MET A 12 0.85 -34.91 -13.96
N LEU A 13 2.09 -34.85 -14.46
CA LEU A 13 3.04 -33.78 -14.14
C LEU A 13 2.61 -32.41 -14.69
N ALA A 14 2.04 -32.36 -15.90
CA ALA A 14 1.51 -31.13 -16.48
C ALA A 14 0.29 -30.60 -15.71
N ALA A 15 -0.60 -31.48 -15.25
CA ALA A 15 -1.74 -31.12 -14.42
C ALA A 15 -1.32 -30.59 -13.03
N ALA A 16 -0.25 -31.14 -12.44
CA ALA A 16 0.29 -30.66 -11.16
C ALA A 16 0.91 -29.24 -11.28
N ALA A 17 1.53 -28.91 -12.41
CA ALA A 17 2.08 -27.57 -12.66
C ALA A 17 0.99 -26.51 -12.86
N ALA A 18 -0.17 -26.89 -13.41
CA ALA A 18 -1.31 -26.00 -13.60
C ALA A 18 -2.09 -25.68 -12.30
N MET A 19 -1.87 -26.46 -11.22
CA MET A 19 -2.44 -26.21 -9.89
C MET A 19 -1.58 -25.28 -9.02
N GLN A 20 -0.40 -24.85 -9.49
CA GLN A 20 0.29 -23.70 -8.91
C GLN A 20 -0.40 -22.43 -9.40
N GLY A 21 -1.60 -22.19 -8.85
CA GLY A 21 -2.36 -20.97 -9.08
C GLY A 21 -1.52 -19.74 -8.80
N CYS A 22 -1.79 -18.67 -9.55
CA CYS A 22 -1.23 -17.34 -9.43
C CYS A 22 -0.70 -17.03 -8.03
N ALA A 23 0.58 -17.30 -7.78
CA ALA A 23 1.35 -16.50 -6.86
C ALA A 23 1.44 -15.14 -7.54
N VAL A 24 0.41 -14.31 -7.34
CA VAL A 24 0.53 -12.87 -7.49
C VAL A 24 1.66 -12.51 -6.56
N MET A 25 2.86 -12.39 -7.12
CA MET A 25 3.94 -11.66 -6.50
C MET A 25 3.34 -10.30 -6.16
N ALA A 26 2.93 -10.13 -4.91
CA ALA A 26 2.89 -8.82 -4.30
C ALA A 26 4.35 -8.37 -4.35
N VAL A 27 4.71 -7.66 -5.43
CA VAL A 27 6.01 -7.01 -5.59
C VAL A 27 6.00 -5.86 -4.57
N GLY A 28 6.22 -6.21 -3.30
CA GLY A 28 6.45 -5.24 -2.26
C GLY A 28 7.84 -4.67 -2.47
N ALA A 29 7.93 -3.53 -3.16
CA ALA A 29 9.19 -2.80 -3.30
C ALA A 29 9.66 -2.39 -1.90
N VAL A 30 10.78 -2.96 -1.44
CA VAL A 30 11.39 -2.62 -0.15
C VAL A 30 12.27 -1.38 -0.29
N ALA A 31 11.65 -0.19 -0.30
CA ALA A 31 12.39 1.07 -0.22
C ALA A 31 12.11 1.74 1.13
N GLY A 32 13.01 1.50 2.09
CA GLY A 32 13.02 2.18 3.39
C GLY A 32 12.03 1.63 4.41
N GLY A 33 12.45 0.64 5.20
CA GLY A 33 11.86 0.34 6.52
C GLY A 33 10.41 -0.16 6.60
N GLY A 34 9.76 -0.53 5.49
CA GLY A 34 8.43 -1.15 5.50
C GLY A 34 8.11 -1.84 4.18
N THR A 35 7.34 -2.93 4.23
CA THR A 35 6.80 -3.58 3.03
C THR A 35 5.68 -2.70 2.47
N TYR A 36 5.86 -2.19 1.25
CA TYR A 36 4.77 -1.56 0.52
C TYR A 36 3.82 -2.63 0.00
N ALA A 37 2.53 -2.51 0.27
CA ALA A 37 1.50 -3.35 -0.32
C ALA A 37 0.64 -2.48 -1.25
N TYR A 38 0.73 -2.71 -2.55
CA TYR A 38 -0.16 -2.05 -3.51
C TYR A 38 -1.37 -2.95 -3.79
N VAL A 39 -2.52 -2.58 -3.23
CA VAL A 39 -3.75 -3.38 -3.32
C VAL A 39 -4.87 -2.51 -3.85
N THR A 40 -5.38 -2.85 -5.03
CA THR A 40 -6.58 -2.23 -5.63
C THR A 40 -6.47 -0.69 -5.74
N GLY A 41 -5.28 -0.17 -6.07
CA GLY A 41 -5.04 1.27 -6.24
C GLY A 41 -4.68 2.02 -4.96
N ASN A 42 -4.62 1.34 -3.81
CA ASN A 42 -4.10 1.89 -2.57
C ASN A 42 -2.67 1.40 -2.37
N LEU A 43 -1.76 2.32 -2.09
CA LEU A 43 -0.42 2.00 -1.62
C LEU A 43 -0.43 2.02 -0.10
N GLU A 44 -0.11 0.90 0.52
CA GLU A 44 -0.12 0.74 1.96
C GLU A 44 1.30 0.55 2.49
N ARG A 45 1.61 1.18 3.62
CA ARG A 45 2.89 1.04 4.32
C ARG A 45 2.70 1.19 5.83
N SER A 46 3.32 0.29 6.60
CA SER A 46 3.39 0.40 8.05
C SER A 46 4.56 1.27 8.48
N TYR A 47 4.34 2.11 9.49
CA TYR A 47 5.35 2.95 10.12
C TYR A 47 5.44 2.61 11.61
N ASN A 48 6.66 2.55 12.14
CA ASN A 48 6.94 2.36 13.56
C ASN A 48 6.76 3.67 14.34
N ALA A 49 5.57 4.26 14.23
CA ALA A 49 5.16 5.46 14.95
C ALA A 49 3.67 5.36 15.32
N ASP A 50 3.29 6.05 16.40
CA ASP A 50 1.90 6.19 16.83
C ASP A 50 1.08 7.02 15.82
N VAL A 51 -0.25 6.96 15.95
CA VAL A 51 -1.18 7.59 15.01
C VAL A 51 -1.01 9.11 14.97
N ASP A 52 -0.76 9.75 16.12
CA ASP A 52 -0.62 11.21 16.22
C ASP A 52 0.65 11.68 15.52
N SER A 53 1.78 10.99 15.74
CA SER A 53 3.05 11.25 15.06
C SER A 53 2.93 11.12 13.54
N VAL A 54 2.23 10.09 13.06
CA VAL A 54 1.99 9.87 11.63
C VAL A 54 1.05 10.91 11.05
N TYR A 55 -0.01 11.28 11.77
CA TYR A 55 -0.96 12.31 11.36
C TYR A 55 -0.28 13.67 11.20
N GLU A 56 0.50 14.10 12.19
CA GLU A 56 1.27 15.34 12.15
C GLU A 56 2.29 15.35 11.01
N SER A 57 3.00 14.23 10.81
CA SER A 57 3.94 14.07 9.72
C SER A 57 3.25 14.11 8.36
N THR A 58 2.02 13.60 8.26
CA THR A 58 1.22 13.68 7.04
C THR A 58 0.76 15.10 6.74
N LEU A 59 0.36 15.88 7.75
CA LEU A 59 0.05 17.29 7.58
C LEU A 59 1.28 18.11 7.17
N ARG A 60 2.47 17.77 7.67
CA ARG A 60 3.74 18.37 7.21
C ARG A 60 4.06 17.97 5.77
N ALA A 61 3.89 16.70 5.42
CA ALA A 61 4.09 16.20 4.07
C ALA A 61 3.15 16.87 3.06
N ALA A 62 1.87 17.01 3.39
CA ALA A 62 0.88 17.70 2.57
C ALA A 62 1.29 19.15 2.29
N ARG A 63 1.75 19.88 3.31
CA ARG A 63 2.28 21.24 3.14
C ARG A 63 3.53 21.28 2.26
N ARG A 64 4.48 20.36 2.45
CA ARG A 64 5.71 20.28 1.63
C ARG A 64 5.42 19.99 0.16
N LEU A 65 4.42 19.15 -0.10
CA LEU A 65 3.99 18.77 -1.44
C LEU A 65 2.95 19.71 -2.03
N ASN A 66 2.61 20.81 -1.33
CA ASN A 66 1.61 21.80 -1.72
C ASN A 66 0.22 21.18 -2.03
N LEU A 67 -0.15 20.15 -1.26
CA LEU A 67 -1.44 19.47 -1.36
C LEU A 67 -2.52 20.28 -0.64
N THR A 68 -3.70 20.37 -1.25
CA THR A 68 -4.85 21.03 -0.63
C THR A 68 -5.57 20.02 0.25
N VAL A 69 -5.61 20.26 1.56
CA VAL A 69 -6.36 19.42 2.49
C VAL A 69 -7.78 19.95 2.62
N GLU A 70 -8.77 19.14 2.27
CA GLU A 70 -10.19 19.51 2.36
C GLU A 70 -10.83 18.97 3.64
N ASP A 71 -10.46 17.77 4.05
CA ASP A 71 -11.04 17.09 5.20
C ASP A 71 -9.99 16.38 6.05
N LYS A 72 -10.20 16.40 7.37
CA LYS A 72 -9.28 15.86 8.37
C LYS A 72 -10.08 15.24 9.51
N GLU A 73 -9.86 13.96 9.73
CA GLU A 73 -10.43 13.21 10.84
C GLU A 73 -9.33 12.47 11.58
N ILE A 74 -9.35 12.55 12.91
CA ILE A 74 -8.44 11.80 13.77
C ILE A 74 -9.22 11.21 14.94
N ASN A 75 -8.92 9.95 15.24
CA ASN A 75 -9.44 9.17 16.34
C ASN A 75 -8.27 8.49 17.07
N LEU A 76 -8.53 7.91 18.25
CA LEU A 76 -7.52 7.25 19.07
C LEU A 76 -6.76 6.10 18.37
N SER A 77 -7.35 5.47 17.36
CA SER A 77 -6.76 4.29 16.68
C SER A 77 -6.81 4.37 15.16
N SER A 78 -7.33 5.46 14.61
CA SER A 78 -7.50 5.63 13.17
C SER A 78 -7.60 7.10 12.81
N GLY A 79 -7.41 7.41 11.54
CA GLY A 79 -7.66 8.74 11.02
C GLY A 79 -7.79 8.71 9.51
N SER A 80 -8.23 9.83 8.96
CA SER A 80 -8.34 10.03 7.53
C SER A 80 -8.00 11.48 7.21
N ILE A 81 -7.26 11.67 6.13
CA ILE A 81 -7.04 12.97 5.53
C ILE A 81 -7.42 12.84 4.06
N SER A 82 -8.26 13.74 3.57
CA SER A 82 -8.58 13.80 2.15
C SER A 82 -8.49 15.21 1.61
N GLY A 83 -8.34 15.31 0.30
CA GLY A 83 -8.27 16.59 -0.37
C GLY A 83 -7.88 16.45 -1.83
N LYS A 84 -7.24 17.49 -2.36
CA LYS A 84 -6.87 17.58 -3.77
C LYS A 84 -5.38 17.86 -3.98
N ASP A 85 -4.80 17.05 -4.86
CA ASP A 85 -3.52 17.25 -5.51
C ASP A 85 -3.79 17.79 -6.92
N GLN A 86 -3.82 19.13 -7.03
CA GLN A 86 -4.21 19.83 -8.26
C GLN A 86 -5.63 19.41 -8.73
N ASP A 87 -5.72 18.59 -9.78
CA ASP A 87 -6.99 18.11 -10.35
C ASP A 87 -7.37 16.70 -9.85
N ARG A 88 -6.54 16.08 -9.01
CA ARG A 88 -6.73 14.71 -8.53
C ARG A 88 -7.09 14.69 -7.06
N SER A 89 -8.15 14.00 -6.69
CA SER A 89 -8.46 13.76 -5.27
C SER A 89 -7.46 12.77 -4.68
N TYR A 90 -7.06 12.97 -3.43
CA TYR A 90 -6.26 12.00 -2.68
C TYR A 90 -6.93 11.66 -1.36
N TRP A 91 -6.66 10.45 -0.88
CA TRP A 91 -7.14 9.93 0.39
C TRP A 91 -5.98 9.25 1.11
N VAL A 92 -5.76 9.63 2.36
CA VAL A 92 -4.81 9.00 3.25
C VAL A 92 -5.58 8.48 4.44
N ARG A 93 -5.51 7.17 4.68
CA ARG A 93 -6.10 6.53 5.86
C ARG A 93 -5.01 6.00 6.77
N PHE A 94 -5.23 6.16 8.07
CA PHE A 94 -4.35 5.67 9.12
C PHE A 94 -5.10 4.64 9.96
N LYS A 95 -4.43 3.57 10.33
CA LYS A 95 -4.95 2.53 11.21
C LYS A 95 -3.85 2.07 12.16
N ALA A 96 -4.04 2.26 13.46
CA ALA A 96 -3.18 1.69 14.47
C ALA A 96 -3.24 0.17 14.37
N THR A 97 -2.10 -0.46 14.13
CA THR A 97 -1.94 -1.90 14.29
C THR A 97 -1.59 -2.19 15.74
N ASN A 98 -0.63 -1.43 16.29
CA ASN A 98 -0.20 -1.46 17.69
C ASN A 98 -0.04 -0.01 18.20
N PRO A 99 0.15 0.23 19.51
CA PRO A 99 0.37 1.58 20.07
C PRO A 99 1.55 2.35 19.47
N HIS A 100 2.51 1.64 18.85
CA HIS A 100 3.70 2.21 18.23
C HIS A 100 3.82 1.89 16.74
N VAL A 101 2.79 1.29 16.12
CA VAL A 101 2.83 0.91 14.71
C VAL A 101 1.51 1.30 14.04
N THR A 102 1.61 2.13 13.01
CA THR A 102 0.47 2.63 12.26
C THR A 102 0.58 2.23 10.79
N LEU A 103 -0.46 1.57 10.28
CA LEU A 103 -0.63 1.28 8.87
C LEU A 103 -1.21 2.53 8.19
N VAL A 104 -0.57 2.95 7.11
CA VAL A 104 -0.98 4.11 6.32
C VAL A 104 -1.31 3.63 4.91
N SER A 105 -2.51 3.93 4.45
CA SER A 105 -2.97 3.61 3.09
C SER A 105 -3.21 4.91 2.34
N VAL A 106 -2.43 5.14 1.29
CA VAL A 106 -2.54 6.32 0.41
C VAL A 106 -3.15 5.91 -0.93
N ARG A 107 -4.14 6.67 -1.38
CA ARG A 107 -4.72 6.58 -2.73
C ARG A 107 -4.73 7.96 -3.36
N VAL A 108 -4.24 8.06 -4.59
CA VAL A 108 -4.36 9.26 -5.41
C VAL A 108 -5.20 8.94 -6.65
N GLY A 109 -6.28 9.69 -6.87
CA GLY A 109 -7.20 9.56 -7.98
C GLY A 109 -8.19 8.39 -7.88
N LEU A 110 -9.15 8.37 -8.80
CA LEU A 110 -10.20 7.34 -8.84
C LEU A 110 -9.64 5.94 -9.14
N LEU A 111 -8.61 5.84 -9.98
CA LEU A 111 -7.99 4.56 -10.38
C LEU A 111 -6.82 4.14 -9.48
N GLY A 112 -6.24 5.07 -8.71
CA GLY A 112 -5.01 4.86 -7.94
C GLY A 112 -3.76 5.12 -8.79
N ASP A 113 -2.94 6.06 -8.34
CA ASP A 113 -1.62 6.36 -8.89
C ASP A 113 -0.54 5.95 -7.89
N GLU A 114 0.17 4.87 -8.18
CA GLU A 114 1.21 4.33 -7.31
C GLU A 114 2.38 5.31 -7.13
N ILE A 115 2.78 6.04 -8.17
CA ILE A 115 3.93 6.95 -8.13
C ILE A 115 3.59 8.14 -7.26
N ALA A 116 2.41 8.74 -7.45
CA ALA A 116 1.95 9.85 -6.62
C ALA A 116 1.75 9.41 -5.16
N SER A 117 1.16 8.23 -4.94
CA SER A 117 0.98 7.67 -3.59
C SER A 117 2.33 7.42 -2.90
N ARG A 118 3.32 6.94 -3.65
CA ARG A 118 4.69 6.70 -3.15
C ARG A 118 5.36 7.99 -2.72
N ARG A 119 5.24 9.07 -3.50
CA ARG A 119 5.79 10.39 -3.15
C ARG A 119 5.22 10.91 -1.83
N ILE A 120 3.92 10.72 -1.58
CA ILE A 120 3.29 11.08 -0.31
C ILE A 120 3.88 10.24 0.83
N HIS A 121 4.02 8.92 0.65
CA HIS A 121 4.65 8.05 1.63
C HIS A 121 6.11 8.41 1.94
N GLU A 122 6.89 8.79 0.93
CA GLU A 122 8.27 9.24 1.10
C GLU A 122 8.32 10.57 1.88
N ALA A 123 7.43 11.50 1.56
CA ALA A 123 7.32 12.76 2.29
C ALA A 123 6.94 12.54 3.77
N ILE A 124 6.00 11.63 4.04
CA ILE A 124 5.63 11.21 5.42
C ILE A 124 6.85 10.59 6.11
N ALA A 125 7.52 9.64 5.45
CA ALA A 125 8.70 8.96 6.00
C ALA A 125 9.84 9.92 6.34
N SER A 126 9.98 11.02 5.61
CA SER A 126 11.00 12.05 5.87
C SER A 126 10.69 12.94 7.08
N GLY A 127 9.45 12.92 7.56
CA GLY A 127 8.98 13.73 8.68
C GLY A 127 8.76 12.95 9.98
N LEU A 128 8.90 11.63 9.93
CA LEU A 128 8.93 10.70 11.07
C LEU A 128 10.36 10.53 11.56
#